data_AF-A0A7V8V934-F1
#
_entry.id   AF-A0A7V8V934-F1
#
_cell.length_a   1.000
_cell.length_b   1.000
_cell.length_c   1.000
_cell.angle_alpha   90.00
_cell.angle_beta   90.00
_cell.angle_gamma   90.00
#
_symmetry.space_group_name_H-M   'P 1'
#
loop_
_entity.id
_entity.type
_entity.pdbx_description
1 polymer ?
#
loop_
_entity_poly.entity_id
_entity_poly.type
_entity_poly.pdbx_seq_one_letter_code
_entity_poly.pdbx_strand_id
1 'polypeptide(L)'
;MRRYVAEAIGTFALVFAGTGAIIVNDVSQQSVTHVGIALTFGLVVMALIYAIGDISGAHLNPAVTIGFWVARQFEGKEIAPYLIAQLSGAIAASATLRVLFLEHDTLGTTLPAGVWWQSFVFEVILTFFLMFIILNVATGAKEKGIMAGAAIGATVGLEAMFAGPICGASMNPARSIAPALVSGHWEHLWIYIVATIAGAVLAVFAYQFIQPETDSNAIVVSGHPAAGKFTKRVLIICTGNSCRSQMAEAIWKLLGQGKWEAYSAGSKPSGYVHPLAIEAMKEWGVDISSYESKLASNFWNQPFDLVVTVCDNAKEEFPVYPGAKEMLHWPFNDPAEAQGTDAENMPTFRRVRDEIKTKIGQYLEV
;
A
#
# COMPACT_ATOMS: atom_id res chain seq x y z
N MET A 1 -2.68 0.17 18.21
CA MET A 1 -2.31 -0.99 19.07
C MET A 1 -2.19 -2.30 18.29
N ARG A 2 -3.27 -2.83 17.67
CA ARG A 2 -3.23 -4.11 16.93
C ARG A 2 -2.11 -4.21 15.89
N ARG A 3 -1.89 -3.14 15.12
CA ARG A 3 -0.82 -3.07 14.09
C ARG A 3 0.58 -3.24 14.68
N TYR A 4 0.88 -2.54 15.77
CA TYR A 4 2.17 -2.59 16.43
C TYR A 4 2.44 -3.96 17.06
N VAL A 5 1.42 -4.59 17.64
CA VAL A 5 1.55 -5.96 18.18
C VAL A 5 1.83 -6.95 17.04
N ALA A 6 1.14 -6.81 15.90
CA ALA A 6 1.40 -7.64 14.72
C ALA A 6 2.84 -7.46 14.20
N GLU A 7 3.34 -6.22 14.11
CA GLU A 7 4.74 -5.94 13.73
C GLU A 7 5.75 -6.57 14.70
N ALA A 8 5.49 -6.49 16.01
CA ALA A 8 6.37 -7.11 17.02
C ALA A 8 6.37 -8.65 16.90
N ILE A 9 5.20 -9.28 16.79
CA ILE A 9 5.09 -10.74 16.62
C ILE A 9 5.73 -11.20 15.31
N GLY A 10 5.47 -10.48 14.21
CA GLY A 10 6.05 -10.82 12.92
C GLY A 10 7.57 -10.67 12.91
N THR A 11 8.10 -9.59 13.47
CA THR A 11 9.56 -9.39 13.53
C THR A 11 10.23 -10.39 14.47
N PHE A 12 9.56 -10.77 15.57
CA PHE A 12 10.00 -11.89 16.40
C PHE A 12 10.12 -13.18 15.58
N ALA A 13 9.05 -13.57 14.88
CA ALA A 13 9.03 -14.80 14.11
C ALA A 13 10.07 -14.82 12.98
N LEU A 14 10.24 -13.69 12.29
CA LEU A 14 11.27 -13.49 11.26
C LEU A 14 12.68 -13.72 11.83
N VAL A 15 13.04 -13.01 12.90
CA VAL A 15 14.38 -13.11 13.49
C VAL A 15 14.59 -14.49 14.12
N PHE A 16 13.60 -15.01 14.84
CA PHE A 16 13.67 -16.32 15.48
C PHE A 16 13.90 -17.44 14.46
N ALA A 17 13.12 -17.47 13.37
CA ALA A 17 13.27 -18.49 12.34
C ALA A 17 14.56 -18.30 11.54
N GLY A 18 14.85 -17.09 11.06
CA GLY A 18 15.98 -16.83 10.19
C GLY A 18 17.33 -16.94 10.89
N THR A 19 17.53 -16.21 12.00
CA THR A 19 18.77 -16.32 12.78
C THR A 19 18.87 -17.66 13.50
N GLY A 20 17.74 -18.24 13.91
CA GLY A 20 17.68 -19.59 14.43
C GLY A 20 18.11 -20.65 13.42
N ALA A 21 17.77 -20.51 12.13
CA ALA A 21 18.23 -21.43 11.09
C ALA A 21 19.76 -21.38 10.92
N ILE A 22 20.38 -20.21 11.06
CA ILE A 22 21.86 -20.07 11.06
C ILE A 22 22.45 -20.82 12.26
N ILE A 23 21.94 -20.56 13.47
CA ILE A 23 22.41 -21.20 14.70
C ILE A 23 22.23 -22.72 14.62
N VAL A 24 21.05 -23.18 14.19
CA VAL A 24 20.73 -24.60 14.04
C VAL A 24 21.65 -25.24 13.01
N ASN A 25 21.93 -24.57 11.89
CA ASN A 25 22.87 -25.05 10.89
C ASN A 25 24.27 -25.29 11.50
N ASP A 26 24.75 -24.36 12.33
CA ASP A 26 26.07 -24.45 12.94
C ASP A 26 26.16 -25.59 13.97
N VAL A 27 25.15 -25.72 14.84
CA VAL A 27 25.14 -26.78 15.88
C VAL A 27 24.77 -28.17 15.35
N SER A 28 24.11 -28.25 14.18
CA SER A 28 23.69 -29.52 13.55
C SER A 28 24.66 -30.03 12.48
N GLN A 29 25.92 -29.58 12.52
CA GLN A 29 26.93 -29.97 11.53
C GLN A 29 26.50 -29.68 10.07
N GLN A 30 25.94 -28.49 9.84
CA GLN A 30 25.54 -27.96 8.54
C GLN A 30 24.35 -28.69 7.88
N SER A 31 23.47 -29.31 8.68
CA SER A 31 22.32 -30.08 8.16
C SER A 31 21.27 -29.22 7.44
N VAL A 32 21.15 -27.94 7.79
CA VAL A 32 20.19 -27.01 7.14
C VAL A 32 20.72 -26.52 5.80
N THR A 33 22.04 -26.34 5.69
CA THR A 33 22.77 -25.73 4.57
C THR A 33 22.43 -24.26 4.33
N HIS A 34 23.28 -23.58 3.56
CA HIS A 34 23.05 -22.18 3.16
C HIS A 34 21.74 -21.99 2.39
N VAL A 35 21.40 -22.92 1.48
CA VAL A 35 20.15 -22.88 0.73
C VAL A 35 18.94 -22.99 1.67
N GLY A 36 19.01 -23.85 2.69
CA GLY A 36 17.94 -23.98 3.69
C GLY A 36 17.78 -22.74 4.56
N ILE A 37 18.87 -22.07 4.94
CA ILE A 37 18.84 -20.78 5.65
C ILE A 37 18.14 -19.72 4.80
N ALA A 38 18.55 -19.58 3.53
CA ALA A 38 17.95 -18.62 2.60
C ALA A 38 16.45 -18.88 2.40
N LEU A 39 16.04 -20.14 2.20
CA LEU A 39 14.64 -20.51 2.11
C LEU A 39 13.87 -20.21 3.39
N THR A 40 14.47 -20.40 4.57
CA THR A 40 13.80 -20.11 5.85
C THR A 40 13.47 -18.63 5.97
N PHE A 41 14.41 -17.73 5.64
CA PHE A 41 14.14 -16.28 5.61
C PHE A 41 13.04 -15.93 4.60
N GLY A 42 13.09 -16.46 3.38
CA GLY A 42 12.08 -16.17 2.37
C GLY A 42 10.68 -16.69 2.73
N LEU A 43 10.59 -17.94 3.19
CA LEU A 43 9.32 -18.59 3.53
C LEU A 43 8.67 -17.98 4.78
N VAL A 44 9.46 -17.62 5.81
CA VAL A 44 8.90 -16.97 7.00
C VAL A 44 8.35 -15.58 6.65
N VAL A 45 9.04 -14.80 5.82
CA VAL A 45 8.54 -13.51 5.32
C VAL A 45 7.23 -13.69 4.56
N MET A 46 7.19 -14.62 3.60
CA MET A 46 5.98 -14.92 2.83
C MET A 46 4.80 -15.28 3.75
N ALA A 47 5.01 -16.20 4.69
CA ALA A 47 3.97 -16.65 5.60
C ALA A 47 3.46 -15.50 6.48
N LEU A 48 4.34 -14.65 6.99
CA LEU A 48 3.96 -13.51 7.84
C LEU A 48 3.21 -12.45 7.05
N ILE A 49 3.62 -12.13 5.83
CA ILE A 49 2.89 -11.17 4.98
C ILE A 49 1.46 -11.66 4.75
N TYR A 50 1.27 -12.95 4.44
CA TYR A 50 -0.08 -13.50 4.26
C TYR A 50 -0.88 -13.58 5.56
N ALA A 51 -0.24 -13.79 6.71
CA ALA A 51 -0.93 -13.92 7.99
C ALA A 51 -1.34 -12.57 8.60
N ILE A 52 -0.49 -11.55 8.50
CA ILE A 52 -0.67 -10.28 9.24
C ILE A 52 -0.56 -9.01 8.36
N GLY A 53 -0.42 -9.17 7.05
CA GLY A 53 -0.38 -8.07 6.08
C GLY A 53 -1.60 -7.17 6.15
N ASP A 54 -2.82 -7.73 6.17
CA ASP A 54 -4.07 -6.96 6.25
C ASP A 54 -4.24 -6.20 7.57
N ILE A 55 -3.48 -6.57 8.61
CA ILE A 55 -3.55 -5.93 9.92
C ILE A 55 -2.59 -4.73 9.98
N SER A 56 -1.33 -4.94 9.57
CA SER A 56 -0.23 -4.02 9.85
C SER A 56 0.52 -3.50 8.62
N GLY A 57 0.30 -4.12 7.46
CA GLY A 57 1.18 -4.00 6.29
C GLY A 57 2.36 -4.96 6.30
N ALA A 58 2.63 -5.63 7.43
CA ALA A 58 3.73 -6.58 7.62
C ALA A 58 5.07 -6.00 7.12
N HIS A 59 5.44 -4.81 7.61
CA HIS A 59 6.71 -4.19 7.26
C HIS A 59 7.88 -5.02 7.81
N LEU A 60 7.82 -5.39 9.09
CA LEU A 60 8.76 -6.25 9.82
C LEU A 60 10.22 -5.80 9.74
N ASN A 61 10.44 -4.58 9.26
CA ASN A 61 11.72 -4.08 8.79
C ASN A 61 11.72 -2.54 8.86
N PRO A 62 12.65 -1.96 9.64
CA PRO A 62 12.86 -0.52 9.69
C PRO A 62 13.11 0.14 8.33
N ALA A 63 13.90 -0.48 7.46
CA ALA A 63 14.23 0.07 6.13
C ALA A 63 12.99 0.11 5.24
N VAL A 64 12.14 -0.94 5.28
CA VAL A 64 10.86 -0.97 4.55
C VAL A 64 9.89 0.08 5.08
N THR A 65 9.80 0.24 6.41
CA THR A 65 8.94 1.26 7.04
C THR A 65 9.35 2.68 6.61
N ILE A 66 10.65 2.96 6.60
CA ILE A 66 11.20 4.23 6.10
C ILE A 66 10.94 4.37 4.59
N GLY A 67 11.13 3.30 3.81
CA GLY A 67 10.87 3.27 2.37
C GLY A 67 9.43 3.65 2.04
N PHE A 68 8.44 3.06 2.70
CA PHE A 68 7.03 3.43 2.52
C PHE A 68 6.73 4.88 2.93
N TRP A 69 7.37 5.38 3.99
CA TRP A 69 7.23 6.79 4.38
C TRP A 69 7.81 7.73 3.32
N VAL A 70 8.99 7.44 2.78
CA VAL A 70 9.62 8.24 1.71
C VAL A 70 8.78 8.16 0.41
N ALA A 71 8.17 7.01 0.14
CA ALA A 71 7.21 6.84 -0.95
C ALA A 71 5.86 7.55 -0.72
N ARG A 72 5.66 8.19 0.45
CA ARG A 72 4.42 8.85 0.88
C ARG A 72 3.22 7.91 1.00
N GLN A 73 3.49 6.63 1.25
CA GLN A 73 2.48 5.58 1.44
C GLN A 73 2.31 5.18 2.91
N PHE A 74 3.01 5.85 3.83
CA PHE A 74 2.93 5.62 5.26
C PHE A 74 3.05 6.92 6.07
N GLU A 75 2.26 7.04 7.13
CA GLU A 75 2.18 8.27 7.94
C GLU A 75 3.43 8.45 8.82
N GLY A 76 4.05 9.64 8.78
CA GLY A 76 5.30 9.90 9.49
C GLY A 76 5.25 9.69 11.01
N LYS A 77 4.09 9.95 11.64
CA LYS A 77 3.88 9.73 13.08
C LYS A 77 3.89 8.24 13.48
N GLU A 78 3.64 7.34 12.53
CA GLU A 78 3.56 5.89 12.77
C GLU A 78 4.95 5.22 12.70
N ILE A 79 5.96 5.91 12.18
CA ILE A 79 7.32 5.37 12.01
C ILE A 79 7.91 4.93 13.36
N ALA A 80 7.97 5.83 14.34
CA ALA A 80 8.61 5.52 15.62
C ALA A 80 7.91 4.36 16.36
N PRO A 81 6.55 4.32 16.47
CA PRO A 81 5.86 3.15 17.00
C PRO A 81 6.16 1.83 16.28
N TYR A 82 6.25 1.83 14.94
CA TYR A 82 6.59 0.64 14.16
C TYR A 82 8.03 0.18 14.42
N LEU A 83 8.99 1.11 14.42
CA LEU A 83 10.39 0.81 14.72
C LEU A 83 10.56 0.19 16.10
N ILE A 84 9.89 0.75 17.12
CA ILE A 84 9.93 0.22 18.49
C ILE A 84 9.32 -1.19 18.53
N ALA A 85 8.19 -1.41 17.87
CA ALA A 85 7.56 -2.72 17.79
C ALA A 85 8.48 -3.76 17.15
N GLN A 86 9.03 -3.44 15.97
CA GLN A 86 9.94 -4.31 15.23
C GLN A 86 11.19 -4.66 16.05
N LEU A 87 11.85 -3.64 16.64
CA LEU A 87 13.04 -3.84 17.46
C LEU A 87 12.71 -4.66 18.72
N SER A 88 11.59 -4.41 19.38
CA SER A 88 11.19 -5.20 20.56
C SER A 88 10.97 -6.67 20.24
N GLY A 89 10.30 -6.98 19.11
CA GLY A 89 10.11 -8.34 18.62
C GLY A 89 11.43 -9.02 18.26
N ALA A 90 12.28 -8.32 17.50
CA ALA A 90 13.60 -8.81 17.10
C ALA A 90 14.48 -9.14 18.31
N ILE A 91 14.56 -8.22 19.29
CA ILE A 91 15.36 -8.40 20.51
C ILE A 91 14.83 -9.57 21.34
N ALA A 92 13.50 -9.70 21.49
CA ALA A 92 12.89 -10.83 22.18
C ALA A 92 13.23 -12.17 21.50
N ALA A 93 13.28 -12.21 20.16
CA ALA A 93 13.69 -13.40 19.42
C ALA A 93 15.16 -13.76 19.65
N SER A 94 16.07 -12.78 19.54
CA SER A 94 17.50 -13.01 19.80
C SER A 94 17.79 -13.38 21.25
N ALA A 95 17.09 -12.79 22.22
CA ALA A 95 17.18 -13.19 23.62
C ALA A 95 16.68 -14.63 23.84
N THR A 96 15.59 -15.02 23.18
CA THR A 96 15.08 -16.40 23.21
C THR A 96 16.13 -17.36 22.65
N LEU A 97 16.74 -17.04 21.51
CA LEU A 97 17.79 -17.85 20.89
C LEU A 97 19.05 -17.94 21.76
N ARG A 98 19.44 -16.87 22.46
CA ARG A 98 20.52 -16.90 23.45
C ARG A 98 20.24 -17.91 24.56
N VAL A 99 19.01 -17.98 25.08
CA VAL A 99 18.64 -18.96 26.11
C VAL A 99 18.67 -20.38 25.58
N LEU A 100 18.22 -20.61 24.34
CA LEU A 100 18.21 -21.94 23.72
C LEU A 100 19.62 -22.44 23.34
N PHE A 101 20.52 -21.52 22.98
CA PHE A 101 21.86 -21.82 22.48
C PHE A 101 22.91 -20.96 23.21
N LEU A 102 23.02 -21.18 24.52
CA LEU A 102 23.84 -20.36 25.43
C LEU A 102 25.28 -20.13 24.94
N GLU A 103 25.91 -21.18 24.43
CA GLU A 103 27.32 -21.18 24.02
C GLU A 103 27.55 -20.68 22.58
N HIS A 104 26.49 -20.42 21.81
CA HIS A 104 26.65 -19.99 20.42
C HIS A 104 27.13 -18.53 20.37
N ASP A 105 28.32 -18.28 19.83
CA ASP A 105 28.98 -16.97 19.87
C ASP A 105 28.11 -15.86 19.26
N THR A 106 27.81 -15.96 17.96
CA THR A 106 27.28 -14.83 17.18
C THR A 106 25.76 -14.70 17.15
N LEU A 107 24.99 -15.72 17.57
CA LEU A 107 23.53 -15.80 17.43
C LEU A 107 22.96 -15.43 16.04
N GLY A 108 23.70 -15.74 14.96
CA GLY A 108 23.29 -15.37 13.60
C GLY A 108 23.39 -13.87 13.29
N THR A 109 24.24 -13.15 14.05
CA THR A 109 24.62 -11.75 13.74
C THR A 109 25.12 -11.62 12.31
N THR A 110 24.68 -10.57 11.63
CA THR A 110 25.12 -10.30 10.26
C THR A 110 26.53 -9.73 10.28
N LEU A 111 27.49 -10.44 9.69
CA LEU A 111 28.89 -10.06 9.63
C LEU A 111 29.39 -10.13 8.17
N PRO A 112 30.28 -9.20 7.76
CA PRO A 112 30.90 -9.27 6.45
C PRO A 112 31.87 -10.47 6.39
N ALA A 113 31.82 -11.26 5.33
CA ALA A 113 32.78 -12.35 5.11
C ALA A 113 34.15 -11.84 4.65
N GLY A 114 34.18 -10.63 4.08
CA GLY A 114 35.38 -9.98 3.54
C GLY A 114 35.46 -8.51 3.88
N VAL A 115 35.92 -7.69 2.94
CA VAL A 115 36.07 -6.25 3.15
C VAL A 115 34.70 -5.57 3.29
N TRP A 116 34.59 -4.68 4.26
CA TRP A 116 33.32 -4.06 4.66
C TRP A 116 32.54 -3.40 3.52
N TRP A 117 33.24 -2.80 2.53
CA TRP A 117 32.60 -2.08 1.44
C TRP A 117 31.87 -3.03 0.47
N GLN A 118 32.33 -4.28 0.34
CA GLN A 118 31.62 -5.28 -0.48
C GLN A 118 30.24 -5.56 0.13
N SER A 119 30.19 -5.82 1.43
CA SER A 119 28.93 -6.02 2.14
C SER A 119 28.04 -4.78 2.11
N PHE A 120 28.62 -3.58 2.24
CA PHE A 120 27.88 -2.33 2.12
C PHE A 120 27.19 -2.21 0.75
N VAL A 121 27.93 -2.45 -0.34
CA VAL A 121 27.38 -2.37 -1.71
C VAL A 121 26.32 -3.43 -1.93
N PHE A 122 26.56 -4.67 -1.50
CA PHE A 122 25.54 -5.73 -1.57
C PHE A 122 24.27 -5.30 -0.82
N GLU A 123 24.36 -4.89 0.44
CA GLU A 123 23.19 -4.52 1.25
C GLU A 123 22.39 -3.35 0.65
N VAL A 124 23.05 -2.36 0.04
CA VAL A 124 22.35 -1.30 -0.72
C VAL A 124 21.55 -1.91 -1.87
N ILE A 125 22.16 -2.78 -2.66
CA ILE A 125 21.55 -3.37 -3.86
C ILE A 125 20.41 -4.33 -3.49
N LEU A 126 20.62 -5.23 -2.51
CA LEU A 126 19.60 -6.19 -2.09
C LEU A 126 18.38 -5.44 -1.51
N THR A 127 18.60 -4.50 -0.59
CA THR A 127 17.48 -3.76 0.00
C THR A 127 16.78 -2.87 -1.03
N PHE A 128 17.52 -2.37 -2.03
CA PHE A 128 16.93 -1.68 -3.18
C PHE A 128 15.94 -2.58 -3.93
N PHE A 129 16.36 -3.78 -4.32
CA PHE A 129 15.49 -4.70 -5.06
C PHE A 129 14.32 -5.19 -4.22
N LEU A 130 14.55 -5.54 -2.95
CA LEU A 130 13.49 -5.86 -2.00
C LEU A 130 12.44 -4.74 -1.92
N MET A 131 12.86 -3.51 -1.64
CA MET A 131 11.93 -2.39 -1.50
C MET A 131 11.24 -2.06 -2.83
N PHE A 132 11.95 -2.17 -3.96
CA PHE A 132 11.37 -1.94 -5.28
C PHE A 132 10.28 -2.96 -5.62
N ILE A 133 10.52 -4.25 -5.33
CA ILE A 133 9.51 -5.31 -5.46
C ILE A 133 8.31 -5.00 -4.56
N ILE A 134 8.57 -4.70 -3.27
CA ILE A 134 7.53 -4.37 -2.29
C ILE A 134 6.62 -3.27 -2.82
N LEU A 135 7.17 -2.14 -3.29
CA LEU A 135 6.37 -1.04 -3.82
C LEU A 135 5.53 -1.47 -5.02
N ASN A 136 6.09 -2.24 -5.96
CA ASN A 136 5.39 -2.67 -7.18
C ASN A 136 4.30 -3.73 -6.96
N VAL A 137 4.36 -4.50 -5.87
CA VAL A 137 3.34 -5.53 -5.55
C VAL A 137 2.36 -5.08 -4.47
N ALA A 138 2.78 -4.18 -3.56
CA ALA A 138 1.92 -3.59 -2.55
C ALA A 138 1.03 -2.46 -3.12
N THR A 139 1.42 -1.87 -4.26
CA THR A 139 0.63 -0.86 -4.96
C THR A 139 0.17 -1.35 -6.33
N GLY A 140 -1.13 -1.26 -6.61
CA GLY A 140 -1.70 -1.64 -7.90
C GLY A 140 -2.97 -2.48 -7.80
N ALA A 141 -3.30 -3.16 -8.90
CA ALA A 141 -4.51 -3.98 -9.01
C ALA A 141 -4.57 -5.09 -7.94
N LYS A 142 -5.78 -5.39 -7.46
CA LYS A 142 -6.07 -6.34 -6.37
C LYS A 142 -5.40 -7.71 -6.54
N GLU A 143 -5.24 -8.18 -7.78
CA GLU A 143 -4.57 -9.45 -8.11
C GLU A 143 -3.07 -9.46 -7.79
N LYS A 144 -2.38 -8.32 -7.92
CA LYS A 144 -0.96 -8.19 -7.51
C LYS A 144 -0.79 -8.26 -5.99
N GLY A 145 -1.77 -7.74 -5.25
CA GLY A 145 -1.79 -7.80 -3.78
C GLY A 145 -1.91 -9.22 -3.24
N ILE A 146 -2.65 -10.11 -3.91
CA ILE A 146 -2.78 -11.53 -3.52
C ILE A 146 -1.42 -12.25 -3.61
N MET A 147 -0.58 -11.88 -4.58
CA MET A 147 0.73 -12.49 -4.80
C MET A 147 1.87 -11.78 -4.06
N ALA A 148 1.58 -10.69 -3.33
CA ALA A 148 2.60 -9.86 -2.70
C ALA A 148 3.49 -10.64 -1.73
N GLY A 149 2.90 -11.49 -0.87
CA GLY A 149 3.66 -12.31 0.07
C GLY A 149 4.63 -13.26 -0.63
N ALA A 150 4.20 -13.93 -1.70
CA ALA A 150 5.04 -14.84 -2.47
C ALA A 150 6.18 -14.10 -3.18
N ALA A 151 5.89 -12.96 -3.82
CA ALA A 151 6.91 -12.16 -4.50
C ALA A 151 7.96 -11.64 -3.51
N ILE A 152 7.53 -11.03 -2.41
CA ILE A 152 8.43 -10.43 -1.42
C ILE A 152 9.26 -11.52 -0.71
N GLY A 153 8.63 -12.62 -0.31
CA GLY A 153 9.35 -13.75 0.32
C GLY A 153 10.33 -14.44 -0.64
N ALA A 154 9.95 -14.61 -1.92
CA ALA A 154 10.85 -15.15 -2.93
C ALA A 154 12.06 -14.23 -3.16
N THR A 155 11.88 -12.90 -3.17
CA THR A 155 12.97 -11.94 -3.26
C THR A 155 13.93 -12.08 -2.08
N VAL A 156 13.43 -12.07 -0.84
CA VAL A 156 14.26 -12.25 0.36
C VAL A 156 15.04 -13.57 0.30
N GLY A 157 14.38 -14.68 -0.06
CA GLY A 157 15.02 -15.98 -0.15
C GLY A 157 16.08 -16.05 -1.26
N LEU A 158 15.79 -15.49 -2.43
CA LEU A 158 16.73 -15.43 -3.56
C LEU A 158 17.97 -14.61 -3.19
N GLU A 159 17.77 -13.41 -2.65
CA GLU A 159 18.84 -12.49 -2.26
C GLU A 159 19.74 -13.08 -1.19
N ALA A 160 19.14 -13.72 -0.17
CA ALA A 160 19.89 -14.47 0.83
C ALA A 160 20.68 -15.63 0.22
N MET A 161 20.14 -16.31 -0.79
CA MET A 161 20.77 -17.49 -1.38
C MET A 161 22.07 -17.14 -2.12
N PHE A 162 22.10 -16.07 -2.91
CA PHE A 162 23.30 -15.75 -3.70
C PHE A 162 24.26 -14.78 -3.00
N ALA A 163 23.76 -13.81 -2.24
CA ALA A 163 24.59 -12.77 -1.63
C ALA A 163 24.91 -13.02 -0.14
N GLY A 164 24.12 -13.88 0.52
CA GLY A 164 24.31 -14.25 1.92
C GLY A 164 25.73 -14.71 2.28
N PRO A 165 26.44 -15.52 1.46
CA PRO A 165 27.80 -15.96 1.78
C PRO A 165 28.84 -14.83 1.83
N ILE A 166 28.52 -13.65 1.27
CA ILE A 166 29.43 -12.49 1.24
C ILE A 166 29.06 -11.47 2.31
N CYS A 167 27.78 -11.09 2.36
CA CYS A 167 27.31 -9.98 3.18
C CYS A 167 26.43 -10.39 4.36
N GLY A 168 25.94 -11.63 4.40
CA GLY A 168 24.96 -12.10 5.37
C GLY A 168 23.50 -11.77 5.03
N ALA A 169 23.27 -10.98 3.96
CA ALA A 169 21.97 -10.63 3.39
C ALA A 169 20.94 -10.20 4.45
N SER A 170 21.25 -9.11 5.13
CA SER A 170 20.39 -8.53 6.17
C SER A 170 19.10 -7.97 5.57
N MET A 171 19.23 -6.99 4.67
CA MET A 171 18.15 -6.16 4.14
C MET A 171 17.30 -5.43 5.19
N ASN A 172 17.59 -5.60 6.48
CA ASN A 172 16.69 -5.29 7.58
C ASN A 172 17.47 -4.90 8.85
N PRO A 173 17.43 -3.60 9.24
CA PRO A 173 18.10 -3.13 10.44
C PRO A 173 17.70 -3.89 11.71
N ALA A 174 16.42 -4.25 11.91
CA ALA A 174 16.00 -4.96 13.12
C ALA A 174 16.61 -6.37 13.20
N ARG A 175 16.71 -7.07 12.06
CA ARG A 175 17.34 -8.40 11.93
C ARG A 175 18.85 -8.37 12.18
N SER A 176 19.51 -7.22 12.02
CA SER A 176 20.94 -7.06 12.35
C SER A 176 21.17 -6.52 13.75
N ILE A 177 20.37 -5.54 14.19
CA ILE A 177 20.50 -4.89 15.50
C ILE A 177 20.29 -5.90 16.63
N ALA A 178 19.25 -6.72 16.56
CA ALA A 178 18.89 -7.61 17.66
C ALA A 178 19.96 -8.67 18.00
N PRO A 179 20.46 -9.48 17.05
CA PRO A 179 21.50 -10.45 17.37
C PRO A 179 22.83 -9.76 17.72
N ALA A 180 23.18 -8.63 17.10
CA ALA A 180 24.37 -7.84 17.47
C ALA A 180 24.31 -7.36 18.92
N LEU A 181 23.16 -6.81 19.35
CA LEU A 181 22.93 -6.35 20.71
C LEU A 181 23.05 -7.49 21.73
N VAL A 182 22.46 -8.66 21.44
CA VAL A 182 22.41 -9.79 22.39
C VAL A 182 23.71 -10.61 22.39
N SER A 183 24.44 -10.64 21.26
CA SER A 183 25.71 -11.35 21.15
C SER A 183 26.93 -10.50 21.51
N GLY A 184 26.82 -9.17 21.45
CA GLY A 184 27.92 -8.25 21.73
C GLY A 184 28.79 -7.92 20.52
N HIS A 185 28.44 -8.38 19.32
CA HIS A 185 29.19 -8.15 18.07
C HIS A 185 28.66 -6.90 17.34
N TRP A 186 29.26 -5.73 17.63
CA TRP A 186 28.80 -4.41 17.15
C TRP A 186 29.58 -3.84 15.97
N GLU A 187 30.75 -4.42 15.67
CA GLU A 187 31.84 -3.86 14.87
C GLU A 187 31.37 -3.39 13.48
N HIS A 188 30.45 -4.14 12.88
CA HIS A 188 29.97 -3.93 11.52
C HIS A 188 28.49 -3.57 11.43
N LEU A 189 27.80 -3.40 12.57
CA LEU A 189 26.36 -3.17 12.60
C LEU A 189 25.94 -1.93 11.79
N TRP A 190 26.76 -0.87 11.80
CA TRP A 190 26.47 0.37 11.09
C TRP A 190 26.27 0.14 9.58
N ILE A 191 26.96 -0.83 8.98
CA ILE A 191 26.84 -1.18 7.56
C ILE A 191 25.39 -1.56 7.27
N TYR A 192 24.85 -2.49 8.07
CA TYR A 192 23.52 -3.06 7.89
C TYR A 192 22.38 -2.11 8.27
N ILE A 193 22.67 -1.02 8.97
CA ILE A 193 21.71 0.06 9.21
C ILE A 193 21.73 1.04 8.04
N VAL A 194 22.91 1.56 7.70
CA VAL A 194 23.05 2.64 6.70
C VAL A 194 22.77 2.13 5.29
N ALA A 195 23.37 0.99 4.91
CA ALA A 195 23.23 0.45 3.56
C ALA A 195 21.79 0.05 3.24
N THR A 196 21.10 -0.59 4.19
CA THR A 196 19.73 -1.06 3.97
C THR A 196 18.75 0.11 3.85
N ILE A 197 18.87 1.13 4.71
CA ILE A 197 18.06 2.36 4.60
C ILE A 197 18.37 3.08 3.28
N ALA A 198 19.64 3.20 2.89
CA ALA A 198 20.01 3.82 1.62
C ALA A 198 19.42 3.07 0.42
N GLY A 199 19.50 1.74 0.40
CA GLY A 199 18.90 0.89 -0.62
C GLY A 199 17.38 1.09 -0.72
N ALA A 200 16.68 1.05 0.41
CA ALA A 200 15.24 1.27 0.45
C ALA A 200 14.83 2.66 -0.08
N VAL A 201 15.58 3.72 0.29
CA VAL A 201 15.33 5.08 -0.21
C VAL A 201 15.58 5.19 -1.71
N LEU A 202 16.67 4.61 -2.22
CA LEU A 202 16.98 4.60 -3.65
C LEU A 202 15.88 3.88 -4.45
N ALA A 203 15.30 2.81 -3.90
CA ALA A 203 14.22 2.07 -4.55
C ALA A 203 12.97 2.93 -4.77
N VAL A 204 12.66 3.85 -3.85
CA VAL A 204 11.53 4.78 -4.00
C VAL A 204 11.72 5.66 -5.22
N PHE A 205 12.92 6.22 -5.41
CA PHE A 205 13.19 7.07 -6.57
C PHE A 205 13.12 6.28 -7.89
N ALA A 206 13.66 5.06 -7.91
CA ALA A 206 13.54 4.19 -9.08
C ALA A 206 12.08 3.81 -9.38
N TYR A 207 11.32 3.44 -8.35
CA TYR A 207 9.88 3.17 -8.45
C TYR A 207 9.13 4.38 -9.02
N GLN A 208 9.38 5.59 -8.51
CA GLN A 208 8.74 6.81 -9.02
C GLN A 208 9.11 7.12 -10.48
N PHE A 209 10.33 6.79 -10.91
CA PHE A 209 10.80 7.02 -12.26
C PHE A 209 10.19 6.06 -13.29
N ILE A 210 9.89 4.82 -12.89
CA ILE A 210 9.35 3.79 -13.80
C ILE A 210 7.83 3.67 -13.76
N GLN A 211 7.18 4.15 -12.69
CA GLN A 211 5.73 4.27 -12.72
C GLN A 211 5.39 5.23 -13.87
N PRO A 212 4.45 4.88 -14.76
CA PRO A 212 3.94 5.84 -15.71
C PRO A 212 3.56 7.09 -14.91
N GLU A 213 3.87 8.28 -15.42
CA GLU A 213 3.35 9.51 -14.83
C GLU A 213 1.88 9.23 -14.56
N THR A 214 1.51 9.17 -13.28
CA THR A 214 0.11 9.22 -12.93
C THR A 214 -0.28 10.55 -13.50
N ASP A 215 -1.06 10.53 -14.58
CA ASP A 215 -1.36 11.68 -15.40
C ASP A 215 -1.81 12.86 -14.55
N SER A 216 -0.81 13.59 -14.07
CA SER A 216 -0.90 14.97 -13.64
C SER A 216 -0.70 15.86 -14.86
N ASN A 217 -0.46 15.27 -16.05
CA ASN A 217 -0.23 15.95 -17.32
C ASN A 217 -0.91 15.35 -18.59
N ALA A 218 -1.55 14.17 -18.59
CA ALA A 218 -2.65 13.92 -19.54
C ALA A 218 -3.97 14.13 -18.80
N ILE A 219 -4.53 15.33 -18.79
CA ILE A 219 -5.29 15.84 -19.91
C ILE A 219 -4.99 17.34 -20.05
N VAL A 220 -4.06 17.71 -20.95
CA VAL A 220 -4.24 18.96 -21.71
C VAL A 220 -5.26 18.63 -22.80
N VAL A 221 -6.54 18.66 -22.44
CA VAL A 221 -7.59 18.88 -23.44
C VAL A 221 -7.36 20.30 -23.93
N SER A 222 -7.09 20.40 -25.23
CA SER A 222 -7.08 21.64 -25.97
C SER A 222 -8.36 22.42 -25.66
N GLY A 223 -8.18 23.53 -24.94
CA GLY A 223 -9.22 24.48 -24.57
C GLY A 223 -9.62 24.31 -23.11
N HIS A 224 -9.22 25.29 -22.29
CA HIS A 224 -9.66 25.70 -20.94
C HIS A 224 -8.46 25.93 -19.99
N PRO A 225 -8.51 26.97 -19.12
CA PRO A 225 -7.33 27.66 -18.62
C PRO A 225 -6.58 26.92 -17.48
N ALA A 226 -5.34 27.35 -17.28
CA ALA A 226 -4.26 26.79 -16.47
C ALA A 226 -4.60 26.26 -15.07
N ALA A 227 -3.78 25.29 -14.66
CA ALA A 227 -3.73 24.63 -13.35
C ALA A 227 -3.84 25.60 -12.15
N GLY A 228 -5.02 25.61 -11.53
CA GLY A 228 -5.20 25.97 -10.13
C GLY A 228 -5.06 24.73 -9.26
N LYS A 229 -4.32 24.83 -8.16
CA LYS A 229 -4.31 23.81 -7.09
C LYS A 229 -5.76 23.57 -6.66
N PHE A 230 -6.28 22.35 -6.82
CA PHE A 230 -7.59 22.00 -6.24
C PHE A 230 -7.56 22.32 -4.75
N THR A 231 -8.57 23.04 -4.27
CA THR A 231 -8.63 23.51 -2.88
C THR A 231 -9.48 22.60 -1.99
N LYS A 232 -10.32 21.75 -2.58
CA LYS A 232 -11.25 20.86 -1.86
C LYS A 232 -11.42 19.52 -2.57
N ARG A 233 -11.71 18.46 -1.82
CA ARG A 233 -11.97 17.10 -2.34
C ARG A 233 -13.38 16.62 -1.99
N VAL A 234 -14.05 15.97 -2.95
CA VAL A 234 -15.36 15.34 -2.75
C VAL A 234 -15.36 13.87 -3.17
N LEU A 235 -16.00 13.02 -2.38
CA LEU A 235 -16.28 11.61 -2.71
C LEU A 235 -17.79 11.37 -2.79
N ILE A 236 -18.27 10.88 -3.94
CA ILE A 236 -19.66 10.52 -4.17
C ILE A 236 -19.83 9.00 -4.11
N ILE A 237 -20.64 8.51 -3.18
CA ILE A 237 -20.84 7.08 -2.93
C ILE A 237 -22.25 6.65 -3.34
N CYS A 238 -22.35 5.59 -4.14
CA CYS A 238 -23.60 4.87 -4.35
C CYS A 238 -23.38 3.36 -4.18
N THR A 239 -24.38 2.52 -4.49
CA THR A 239 -24.23 1.07 -4.41
C THR A 239 -23.33 0.55 -5.54
N GLY A 240 -23.77 0.67 -6.80
CA GLY A 240 -23.11 0.05 -7.95
C GLY A 240 -21.99 0.84 -8.61
N ASN A 241 -21.85 2.14 -8.33
CA ASN A 241 -20.94 3.05 -9.05
C ASN A 241 -20.97 2.90 -10.58
N SER A 242 -22.18 2.78 -11.13
CA SER A 242 -22.44 2.59 -12.55
C SER A 242 -23.09 3.81 -13.22
N CYS A 243 -24.00 4.49 -12.51
CA CYS A 243 -24.83 5.58 -13.06
C CYS A 243 -24.69 6.88 -12.24
N ARG A 244 -25.44 6.98 -11.13
CA ARG A 244 -25.62 8.22 -10.33
C ARG A 244 -24.31 8.85 -9.89
N SER A 245 -23.45 8.09 -9.23
CA SER A 245 -22.19 8.63 -8.70
C SER A 245 -21.17 8.92 -9.81
N GLN A 246 -21.21 8.22 -10.94
CA GLN A 246 -20.37 8.50 -12.11
C GLN A 246 -20.76 9.84 -12.77
N MET A 247 -22.06 10.05 -13.00
CA MET A 247 -22.58 11.32 -13.50
C MET A 247 -22.29 12.45 -12.52
N ALA A 248 -22.46 12.22 -11.21
CA ALA A 248 -22.15 13.21 -10.18
C ALA A 248 -20.67 13.59 -10.13
N GLU A 249 -19.74 12.64 -10.25
CA GLU A 249 -18.30 12.92 -10.33
C GLU A 249 -17.99 13.86 -11.52
N ALA A 250 -18.54 13.55 -12.69
CA ALA A 250 -18.32 14.32 -13.91
C ALA A 250 -18.95 15.73 -13.84
N ILE A 251 -20.17 15.83 -13.31
CA ILE A 251 -20.86 17.11 -13.10
C ILE A 251 -20.13 17.98 -12.10
N TRP A 252 -19.58 17.39 -11.03
CA TRP A 252 -18.80 18.13 -10.05
C TRP A 252 -17.51 18.69 -10.65
N LYS A 253 -16.83 17.93 -11.51
CA LYS A 253 -15.66 18.44 -12.26
C LYS A 253 -16.06 19.60 -13.17
N LEU A 254 -17.22 19.51 -13.83
CA LEU A 254 -17.73 20.56 -14.71
C LEU A 254 -18.09 21.85 -13.94
N LEU A 255 -18.87 21.75 -12.87
CA LEU A 255 -19.36 22.90 -12.09
C LEU A 255 -18.32 23.43 -11.08
N GLY A 256 -17.39 22.59 -10.65
CA GLY A 256 -16.38 22.90 -9.64
C GLY A 256 -15.27 23.84 -10.13
N GLN A 257 -15.18 24.14 -11.44
CA GLN A 257 -14.26 25.11 -12.05
C GLN A 257 -12.81 25.01 -11.55
N GLY A 258 -12.29 23.78 -11.38
CA GLY A 258 -10.91 23.55 -10.91
C GLY A 258 -10.68 23.79 -9.41
N LYS A 259 -11.71 24.14 -8.63
CA LYS A 259 -11.61 24.29 -7.16
C LYS A 259 -11.79 22.97 -6.42
N TRP A 260 -12.46 22.00 -7.05
CA TRP A 260 -12.83 20.72 -6.48
C TRP A 260 -12.19 19.55 -7.25
N GLU A 261 -11.60 18.65 -6.50
CA GLU A 261 -11.20 17.33 -6.96
C GLU A 261 -12.32 16.33 -6.61
N ALA A 262 -12.95 15.73 -7.62
CA ALA A 262 -14.13 14.89 -7.42
C ALA A 262 -13.87 13.42 -7.78
N TYR A 263 -14.38 12.55 -6.93
CA TYR A 263 -14.26 11.09 -7.05
C TYR A 263 -15.62 10.43 -6.81
N SER A 264 -15.85 9.28 -7.42
CA SER A 264 -16.97 8.41 -7.12
C SER A 264 -16.54 6.98 -6.76
N ALA A 265 -17.37 6.31 -5.96
CA ALA A 265 -17.18 4.92 -5.60
C ALA A 265 -18.51 4.21 -5.28
N GLY A 266 -18.41 2.89 -5.21
CA GLY A 266 -19.51 1.95 -5.01
C GLY A 266 -19.33 1.15 -3.74
N SER A 267 -20.41 0.95 -3.00
CA SER A 267 -20.42 0.03 -1.87
C SER A 267 -20.33 -1.43 -2.32
N LYS A 268 -20.98 -1.74 -3.44
CA LYS A 268 -20.94 -2.99 -4.19
C LYS A 268 -20.82 -2.68 -5.69
N PRO A 269 -19.63 -2.29 -6.17
CA PRO A 269 -19.41 -1.84 -7.54
C PRO A 269 -19.88 -2.86 -8.58
N SER A 270 -20.53 -2.40 -9.64
CA SER A 270 -21.02 -3.22 -10.75
C SER A 270 -19.89 -3.76 -11.63
N GLY A 271 -18.70 -3.16 -11.57
CA GLY A 271 -17.57 -3.48 -12.45
C GLY A 271 -17.61 -2.77 -13.82
N TYR A 272 -18.62 -1.94 -14.08
CA TYR A 272 -18.72 -1.17 -15.33
C TYR A 272 -19.52 0.14 -15.16
N VAL A 273 -19.30 1.11 -16.05
CA VAL A 273 -20.10 2.34 -16.15
C VAL A 273 -21.24 2.11 -17.14
N HIS A 274 -22.47 2.47 -16.74
CA HIS A 274 -23.65 2.13 -17.52
C HIS A 274 -23.68 2.87 -18.87
N PRO A 275 -23.93 2.18 -20.01
CA PRO A 275 -23.92 2.81 -21.34
C PRO A 275 -24.82 4.05 -21.46
N LEU A 276 -26.06 3.98 -20.97
CA LEU A 276 -26.97 5.13 -20.98
C LEU A 276 -26.52 6.31 -20.11
N ALA A 277 -25.71 6.06 -19.05
CA ALA A 277 -25.12 7.15 -18.29
C ALA A 277 -24.00 7.85 -19.09
N ILE A 278 -23.20 7.07 -19.84
CA ILE A 278 -22.19 7.60 -20.78
C ILE A 278 -22.88 8.46 -21.84
N GLU A 279 -23.93 7.94 -22.47
CA GLU A 279 -24.69 8.68 -23.49
C GLU A 279 -25.31 9.96 -22.92
N ALA A 280 -25.88 9.89 -21.72
CA ALA A 280 -26.51 11.06 -21.08
C ALA A 280 -25.48 12.15 -20.78
N MET A 281 -24.27 11.81 -20.36
CA MET A 281 -23.21 12.80 -20.15
C MET A 281 -22.62 13.31 -21.48
N LYS A 282 -22.53 12.46 -22.50
CA LYS A 282 -22.02 12.82 -23.82
C LYS A 282 -22.86 13.88 -24.52
N GLU A 283 -24.18 13.93 -24.26
CA GLU A 283 -25.06 15.03 -24.70
C GLU A 283 -24.62 16.41 -24.20
N TRP A 284 -23.88 16.48 -23.09
CA TRP A 284 -23.28 17.70 -22.55
C TRP A 284 -21.81 17.87 -22.94
N GLY A 285 -21.31 17.06 -23.87
CA GLY A 285 -19.90 17.05 -24.26
C GLY A 285 -18.96 16.49 -23.19
N VAL A 286 -19.49 15.76 -22.20
CA VAL A 286 -18.69 15.15 -21.12
C VAL A 286 -18.61 13.65 -21.35
N ASP A 287 -17.42 13.15 -21.67
CA ASP A 287 -17.19 11.72 -21.86
C ASP A 287 -16.77 11.06 -20.54
N ILE A 288 -17.56 10.08 -20.10
CA ILE A 288 -17.28 9.24 -18.93
C ILE A 288 -17.04 7.77 -19.29
N SER A 289 -16.84 7.46 -20.58
CA SER A 289 -16.62 6.09 -21.05
C SER A 289 -15.34 5.44 -20.50
N SER A 290 -14.34 6.25 -20.14
CA SER A 290 -13.11 5.82 -19.50
C SER A 290 -13.20 5.74 -17.97
N TYR A 291 -14.34 6.08 -17.37
CA TYR A 291 -14.50 6.01 -15.92
C TYR A 291 -14.61 4.56 -15.48
N GLU A 292 -14.23 4.29 -14.23
CA GLU A 292 -14.24 2.94 -13.65
C GLU A 292 -15.21 2.84 -12.49
N SER A 293 -15.86 1.68 -12.37
CA SER A 293 -16.67 1.31 -11.21
C SER A 293 -15.76 0.85 -10.07
N LYS A 294 -15.54 1.74 -9.09
CA LYS A 294 -14.52 1.64 -8.03
C LYS A 294 -15.15 1.26 -6.69
N LEU A 295 -14.43 0.50 -5.87
CA LEU A 295 -14.88 0.14 -4.51
C LEU A 295 -14.65 1.29 -3.53
N ALA A 296 -15.65 1.62 -2.70
CA ALA A 296 -15.59 2.71 -1.73
C ALA A 296 -14.46 2.53 -0.70
N SER A 297 -14.06 1.28 -0.44
CA SER A 297 -12.92 0.96 0.42
C SER A 297 -11.57 1.44 -0.11
N ASN A 298 -11.44 1.62 -1.42
CA ASN A 298 -10.21 2.11 -2.04
C ASN A 298 -9.87 3.54 -1.60
N PHE A 299 -10.89 4.25 -1.10
CA PHE A 299 -10.77 5.62 -0.63
C PHE A 299 -10.65 5.71 0.90
N TRP A 300 -10.69 4.58 1.63
CA TRP A 300 -10.61 4.59 3.09
C TRP A 300 -9.31 5.24 3.57
N ASN A 301 -9.44 6.03 4.64
CA ASN A 301 -8.37 6.82 5.26
C ASN A 301 -7.82 7.97 4.39
N GLN A 302 -8.43 8.26 3.24
CA GLN A 302 -8.13 9.49 2.51
C GLN A 302 -8.96 10.66 3.07
N PRO A 303 -8.37 11.86 3.23
CA PRO A 303 -9.11 13.02 3.71
C PRO A 303 -10.02 13.58 2.60
N PHE A 304 -11.29 13.81 2.92
CA PHE A 304 -12.25 14.48 2.04
C PHE A 304 -12.90 15.67 2.74
N ASP A 305 -13.06 16.77 2.02
CA ASP A 305 -13.81 17.92 2.53
C ASP A 305 -15.31 17.61 2.56
N LEU A 306 -15.77 16.80 1.60
CA LEU A 306 -17.17 16.40 1.51
C LEU A 306 -17.30 14.93 1.06
N VAL A 307 -18.19 14.19 1.70
CA VAL A 307 -18.65 12.88 1.23
C VAL A 307 -20.16 12.95 1.00
N VAL A 308 -20.62 12.52 -0.18
CA VAL A 308 -22.04 12.53 -0.53
C VAL A 308 -22.51 11.11 -0.84
N THR A 309 -23.49 10.60 -0.09
CA THR A 309 -24.18 9.36 -0.46
C THR A 309 -25.37 9.67 -1.36
N VAL A 310 -25.52 8.95 -2.47
CA VAL A 310 -26.57 9.22 -3.47
C VAL A 310 -27.61 8.12 -3.63
N CYS A 311 -27.54 7.10 -2.79
CA CYS A 311 -28.59 6.09 -2.61
C CYS A 311 -28.73 5.71 -1.13
N ASP A 312 -29.90 5.22 -0.74
CA ASP A 312 -30.20 4.87 0.66
C ASP A 312 -29.32 3.72 1.15
N ASN A 313 -29.09 2.69 0.33
CA ASN A 313 -28.19 1.58 0.69
C ASN A 313 -26.76 2.06 0.97
N ALA A 314 -26.25 3.05 0.23
CA ALA A 314 -24.93 3.62 0.53
C ALA A 314 -24.93 4.42 1.83
N LYS A 315 -26.04 5.09 2.18
CA LYS A 315 -26.18 5.80 3.45
C LYS A 315 -26.22 4.83 4.63
N GLU A 316 -26.90 3.70 4.49
CA GLU A 316 -26.99 2.65 5.51
C GLU A 316 -25.65 1.93 5.70
N GLU A 317 -24.96 1.59 4.61
CA GLU A 317 -23.64 0.95 4.67
C GLU A 317 -22.53 1.92 5.12
N PHE A 318 -22.68 3.23 4.84
CA PHE A 318 -21.75 4.27 5.26
C PHE A 318 -22.47 5.40 6.03
N PRO A 319 -22.87 5.18 7.29
CA PRO A 319 -23.50 6.22 8.11
C PRO A 319 -22.50 7.30 8.55
N VAL A 320 -21.21 6.95 8.58
CA VAL A 320 -20.09 7.85 8.85
C VAL A 320 -18.93 7.46 7.92
N TYR A 321 -18.21 8.45 7.39
CA TYR A 321 -16.99 8.22 6.62
C TYR A 321 -15.76 8.74 7.38
N PRO A 322 -14.85 7.86 7.86
CA PRO A 322 -13.64 8.28 8.56
C PRO A 322 -12.78 9.20 7.69
N GLY A 323 -12.50 10.43 8.17
CA GLY A 323 -11.69 11.42 7.44
C GLY A 323 -12.48 12.41 6.58
N ALA A 324 -13.81 12.33 6.55
CA ALA A 324 -14.67 13.34 5.95
C ALA A 324 -14.89 14.53 6.89
N LYS A 325 -14.75 15.77 6.41
CA LYS A 325 -15.10 16.98 7.18
C LYS A 325 -16.62 17.21 7.23
N GLU A 326 -17.30 16.92 6.13
CA GLU A 326 -18.75 17.01 5.98
C GLU A 326 -19.28 15.75 5.27
N MET A 327 -20.45 15.28 5.69
CA MET A 327 -21.12 14.17 5.04
C MET A 327 -22.59 14.49 4.78
N LEU A 328 -23.00 14.37 3.52
CA LEU A 328 -24.36 14.65 3.06
C LEU A 328 -24.99 13.42 2.41
N HIS A 329 -26.32 13.45 2.31
CA HIS A 329 -27.10 12.40 1.67
C HIS A 329 -28.13 13.01 0.72
N TRP A 330 -27.99 12.75 -0.58
CA TRP A 330 -28.84 13.25 -1.65
C TRP A 330 -29.36 12.07 -2.48
N PRO A 331 -30.48 11.45 -2.08
CA PRO A 331 -30.97 10.26 -2.76
C PRO A 331 -31.50 10.63 -4.15
N PHE A 332 -31.08 9.88 -5.16
CA PHE A 332 -31.67 9.91 -6.50
C PHE A 332 -32.15 8.51 -6.87
N ASN A 333 -33.28 8.43 -7.58
CA ASN A 333 -33.78 7.16 -8.11
C ASN A 333 -32.72 6.51 -9.01
N ASP A 334 -32.54 5.19 -8.93
CA ASP A 334 -31.58 4.52 -9.80
C ASP A 334 -32.14 4.43 -11.23
N PRO A 335 -31.55 5.10 -12.22
CA PRO A 335 -32.02 4.98 -13.59
C PRO A 335 -31.83 3.57 -14.16
N ALA A 336 -30.96 2.73 -13.56
CA ALA A 336 -30.77 1.34 -13.97
C ALA A 336 -31.91 0.39 -13.55
N GLU A 337 -32.82 0.83 -12.68
CA GLU A 337 -34.01 0.05 -12.28
C GLU A 337 -35.18 0.21 -13.28
N ALA A 338 -35.06 1.11 -14.26
CA ALA A 338 -36.09 1.33 -15.26
C ALA A 338 -36.26 0.11 -16.18
N GLN A 339 -37.51 -0.34 -16.36
CA GLN A 339 -37.85 -1.46 -17.22
C GLN A 339 -38.22 -0.95 -18.62
N GLY A 340 -37.52 -1.43 -19.63
CA GLY A 340 -37.76 -1.03 -21.02
C GLY A 340 -36.52 -1.18 -21.88
N THR A 341 -36.64 -0.74 -23.14
CA THR A 341 -35.52 -0.61 -24.06
C THR A 341 -34.66 0.60 -23.72
N ASP A 342 -33.44 0.66 -24.25
CA ASP A 342 -32.50 1.77 -24.08
C ASP A 342 -33.13 3.14 -24.42
N ALA A 343 -33.91 3.18 -25.52
CA ALA A 343 -34.60 4.39 -25.96
C ALA A 343 -35.70 4.85 -24.97
N GLU A 344 -36.40 3.90 -24.34
CA GLU A 344 -37.44 4.18 -23.33
C GLU A 344 -36.83 4.60 -21.98
N ASN A 345 -35.64 4.09 -21.66
CA ASN A 345 -34.96 4.35 -20.40
C ASN A 345 -34.14 5.66 -20.41
N MET A 346 -33.66 6.09 -21.58
CA MET A 346 -32.83 7.29 -21.72
C MET A 346 -33.42 8.58 -21.10
N PRO A 347 -34.74 8.87 -21.20
CA PRO A 347 -35.35 9.99 -20.47
C PRO A 347 -35.14 9.94 -18.95
N THR A 348 -35.12 8.75 -18.35
CA THR A 348 -34.86 8.58 -16.91
C THR A 348 -33.42 8.92 -16.56
N PHE A 349 -32.46 8.49 -17.38
CA PHE A 349 -31.04 8.84 -17.20
C PHE A 349 -30.82 10.36 -17.31
N ARG A 350 -31.43 11.01 -18.30
CA ARG A 350 -31.40 12.49 -18.47
C ARG A 350 -32.01 13.20 -17.26
N ARG A 351 -33.18 12.76 -16.79
CA ARG A 351 -33.83 13.34 -15.60
C ARG A 351 -32.92 13.27 -14.37
N VAL A 352 -32.34 12.09 -14.08
CA VAL A 352 -31.45 11.90 -12.93
C VAL A 352 -30.16 12.73 -13.08
N ARG A 353 -29.56 12.79 -14.27
CA ARG A 353 -28.43 13.68 -14.58
C ARG A 353 -28.75 15.14 -14.24
N ASP A 354 -29.92 15.62 -14.65
CA ASP A 354 -30.34 17.01 -14.48
C ASP A 354 -30.67 17.34 -12.99
N GLU A 355 -31.24 16.37 -12.26
CA GLU A 355 -31.43 16.46 -10.80
C GLU A 355 -30.10 16.54 -10.05
N ILE A 356 -29.12 15.69 -10.42
CA ILE A 356 -27.77 15.72 -9.86
C ILE A 356 -27.12 17.09 -10.12
N LYS A 357 -27.20 17.60 -11.37
CA LYS A 357 -26.69 18.92 -11.72
C LYS A 357 -27.30 20.02 -10.86
N THR A 358 -28.61 20.02 -10.72
CA THR A 358 -29.33 21.01 -9.92
C THR A 358 -28.86 20.99 -8.47
N LYS A 359 -28.69 19.79 -7.89
CA LYS A 359 -28.22 19.66 -6.50
C LYS A 359 -26.78 20.10 -6.31
N ILE A 360 -25.87 19.72 -7.22
CA ILE A 360 -24.48 20.14 -7.16
C ILE A 360 -24.35 21.65 -7.36
N GLY A 361 -25.08 22.24 -8.32
CA GLY A 361 -25.11 23.69 -8.55
C GLY A 361 -25.59 24.47 -7.32
N GLN A 362 -26.65 24.00 -6.66
CA GLN A 362 -27.13 24.58 -5.40
C GLN A 362 -26.08 24.55 -4.28
N TYR A 363 -25.33 23.45 -4.13
CA TYR A 363 -24.29 23.34 -3.11
C TYR A 363 -23.06 24.20 -3.43
N LEU A 364 -22.72 24.31 -4.71
CA LEU A 364 -21.58 25.10 -5.18
C LEU A 364 -21.92 26.59 -5.37
N GLU A 365 -23.18 26.98 -5.24
CA GLU A 365 -23.71 28.32 -5.48
C GLU A 365 -23.42 28.84 -6.91
N VAL A 366 -23.60 27.98 -7.92
CA VAL A 366 -23.34 28.26 -9.36
C VAL A 366 -24.48 27.90 -10.29
#